data_AF-A0A1F9NZH8-F1
#
_entry.id   AF-A0A1F9NZH8-F1
#
_cell.length_a   1.000
_cell.length_b   1.000
_cell.length_c   1.000
_cell.angle_alpha   90.00
_cell.angle_beta   90.00
_cell.angle_gamma   90.00
#
_symmetry.space_group_name_H-M   'P 1'
#
loop_
_entity.id
_entity.type
_entity.pdbx_description
1 polymer ?
#
loop_
_entity_poly.entity_id
_entity_poly.type
_entity_poly.pdbx_seq_one_letter_code
_entity_poly.pdbx_strand_id
1 'polypeptide(L)'
;MRLGDVDEFKRVAETNMKTFKDLRDNHGVKTIVTSCAGCFRAIKKDYSLSDEYEDHLGGLKIIHTTDFLFDYFKQGKMKFTRELPWKVTYHDPCHTGRHLIDFDVDEDGSKQWKGSYLGKNEDNCLYDIPREMLKAIPGIDFREMERTRSNSYCCGGGGGVMTGYGDWAHKNAGLRIQEAMDTGAEQLVSICPFCHFNLNEGSKRIKSDMKAYDLVELIDMVL
;
A
#
# COMPACT_ATOMS: atom_id res chain seq x y z
N MET A 1 18.01 -3.46 -5.72
CA MET A 1 17.51 -4.07 -6.97
C MET A 1 16.83 -3.02 -7.83
N ARG A 2 15.51 -2.76 -7.73
CA ARG A 2 14.85 -1.81 -8.66
C ARG A 2 15.54 -0.46 -8.82
N LEU A 3 16.09 0.08 -7.73
CA LEU A 3 16.97 1.24 -7.76
C LEU A 3 18.42 0.75 -7.75
N GLY A 4 19.12 0.92 -8.86
CA GLY A 4 20.55 0.69 -9.00
C GLY A 4 20.95 -0.57 -9.77
N ASP A 5 20.32 -1.72 -9.50
CA ASP A 5 20.69 -3.01 -10.11
C ASP A 5 19.52 -3.55 -10.96
N VAL A 6 19.47 -3.04 -12.19
CA VAL A 6 18.37 -3.29 -13.13
C VAL A 6 18.37 -4.72 -13.63
N ASP A 7 19.54 -5.29 -13.90
CA ASP A 7 19.66 -6.64 -14.45
C ASP A 7 19.24 -7.68 -13.41
N GLU A 8 19.63 -7.49 -12.15
CA GLU A 8 19.18 -8.36 -11.08
C GLU A 8 17.67 -8.21 -10.81
N PHE A 9 17.13 -7.00 -10.90
CA PHE A 9 15.69 -6.79 -10.83
C PHE A 9 14.95 -7.54 -11.93
N LYS A 10 15.42 -7.47 -13.18
CA LYS A 10 14.83 -8.20 -14.32
C LYS A 10 14.89 -9.71 -14.10
N ARG A 11 16.03 -10.24 -13.70
CA ARG A 11 16.21 -11.68 -13.43
C ARG A 11 15.22 -12.19 -12.37
N VAL A 12 15.04 -11.45 -11.28
CA VAL A 12 14.08 -11.80 -10.21
C VAL A 12 12.64 -11.65 -10.70
N ALA A 13 12.33 -10.60 -11.48
CA ALA A 13 11.01 -10.42 -12.07
C ALA A 13 10.65 -11.58 -12.99
N GLU A 14 11.50 -11.94 -13.94
CA GLU A 14 11.33 -13.08 -14.86
C GLU A 14 11.14 -14.40 -14.11
N THR A 15 11.95 -14.64 -13.08
CA THR A 15 11.83 -15.84 -12.24
C THR A 15 10.46 -15.91 -11.58
N ASN A 16 10.00 -14.81 -10.98
CA ASN A 16 8.69 -14.74 -10.34
C ASN A 16 7.55 -14.92 -11.37
N MET A 17 7.66 -14.30 -12.54
CA MET A 17 6.67 -14.43 -13.61
C MET A 17 6.54 -15.88 -14.10
N LYS A 18 7.67 -16.59 -14.27
CA LYS A 18 7.68 -18.03 -14.60
C LYS A 18 6.98 -18.86 -13.53
N THR A 19 7.22 -18.58 -12.25
CA THR A 19 6.49 -19.23 -11.15
C THR A 19 5.00 -18.94 -11.19
N PHE A 20 4.59 -17.69 -11.43
CA PHE A 20 3.16 -17.35 -11.52
C PHE A 20 2.47 -18.03 -12.70
N LYS A 21 3.15 -18.11 -13.85
CA LYS A 21 2.67 -18.85 -15.02
C LYS A 21 2.48 -20.32 -14.72
N ASP A 22 3.45 -20.97 -14.10
CA ASP A 22 3.36 -22.38 -13.69
C ASP A 22 2.19 -22.62 -12.72
N LEU A 23 2.04 -21.76 -11.71
CA LEU A 23 0.90 -21.81 -10.79
C LEU A 23 -0.45 -21.69 -11.50
N ARG A 24 -0.54 -20.81 -12.52
CA ARG A 24 -1.74 -20.64 -13.35
C ARG A 24 -2.02 -21.89 -14.18
N ASP A 25 -1.04 -22.33 -14.96
CA ASP A 25 -1.20 -23.31 -16.02
C ASP A 25 -1.28 -24.74 -15.47
N ASN A 26 -0.52 -25.03 -14.41
CA ASN A 26 -0.38 -26.40 -13.87
C ASN A 26 -1.07 -26.61 -12.52
N HIS A 27 -1.38 -25.54 -11.78
CA HIS A 27 -1.99 -25.62 -10.45
C HIS A 27 -3.36 -24.94 -10.34
N GLY A 28 -3.87 -24.38 -11.44
CA GLY A 28 -5.20 -23.76 -11.49
C GLY A 28 -5.34 -22.50 -10.63
N VAL A 29 -4.22 -21.88 -10.24
CA VAL A 29 -4.21 -20.63 -9.48
C VAL A 29 -4.74 -19.51 -10.37
N LYS A 30 -5.71 -18.75 -9.86
CA LYS A 30 -6.34 -17.62 -10.58
C LYS A 30 -6.03 -16.27 -9.96
N THR A 31 -5.60 -16.26 -8.70
CA THR A 31 -5.43 -15.04 -7.91
C THR A 31 -4.12 -15.11 -7.15
N ILE A 32 -3.31 -14.07 -7.27
CA ILE A 32 -2.12 -13.83 -6.44
C ILE A 32 -2.47 -12.76 -5.42
N VAL A 33 -2.34 -13.10 -4.14
CA VAL A 33 -2.59 -12.17 -3.03
C VAL A 33 -1.25 -11.70 -2.46
N THR A 34 -1.09 -10.39 -2.30
CA THR A 34 0.12 -9.81 -1.70
C THR A 34 -0.23 -9.02 -0.44
N SER A 35 0.57 -9.14 0.61
CA SER A 35 0.38 -8.39 1.87
C SER A 35 1.23 -7.12 1.96
N CYS A 36 2.10 -6.90 0.98
CA CYS A 36 3.00 -5.77 0.96
C CYS A 36 2.68 -4.87 -0.23
N ALA A 37 2.41 -3.60 0.06
CA ALA A 37 2.21 -2.57 -0.96
C ALA A 37 3.33 -2.55 -2.02
N GLY A 38 4.59 -2.80 -1.64
CA GLY A 38 5.71 -2.89 -2.57
C GLY A 38 5.63 -4.06 -3.54
N CYS A 39 5.31 -5.26 -3.06
CA CYS A 39 5.11 -6.42 -3.93
C CYS A 39 3.92 -6.19 -4.86
N PHE A 40 2.82 -5.65 -4.34
CA PHE A 40 1.63 -5.33 -5.12
C PHE A 40 1.95 -4.41 -6.30
N ARG A 41 2.63 -3.28 -6.05
CA ARG A 41 3.01 -2.32 -7.10
C ARG A 41 4.09 -2.83 -8.03
N ALA A 42 5.02 -3.65 -7.54
CA ALA A 42 6.04 -4.25 -8.39
C ALA A 42 5.38 -5.14 -9.44
N ILE A 43 4.50 -6.05 -9.01
CA ILE A 43 3.80 -6.97 -9.91
C ILE A 43 2.86 -6.21 -10.84
N LYS A 44 2.00 -5.30 -10.32
CA LYS A 44 1.01 -4.60 -11.17
C LYS A 44 1.61 -3.60 -12.16
N LYS A 45 2.78 -3.02 -11.90
CA LYS A 45 3.28 -1.86 -12.66
C LYS A 45 4.75 -1.90 -13.06
N ASP A 46 5.63 -2.58 -12.31
CA ASP A 46 7.02 -2.74 -12.77
C ASP A 46 7.14 -3.91 -13.73
N TYR A 47 6.48 -5.03 -13.42
CA TYR A 47 6.58 -6.24 -14.24
C TYR A 47 5.88 -6.06 -15.59
N SER A 48 4.87 -5.19 -15.67
CA SER A 48 4.18 -4.83 -16.91
C SER A 48 5.06 -4.13 -17.95
N LEU A 49 6.28 -3.73 -17.56
CA LEU A 49 7.28 -3.19 -18.49
C LEU A 49 8.05 -4.29 -19.23
N SER A 50 7.88 -5.56 -18.86
CA SER A 50 8.45 -6.69 -19.58
C SER A 50 7.54 -7.13 -20.71
N ASP A 51 8.12 -7.43 -21.88
CA ASP A 51 7.39 -7.99 -23.03
C ASP A 51 6.75 -9.36 -22.72
N GLU A 52 7.27 -10.06 -21.70
CA GLU A 52 6.76 -11.37 -21.27
C GLU A 52 5.55 -11.29 -20.32
N TYR A 53 5.17 -10.08 -19.88
CA TYR A 53 4.17 -9.88 -18.82
C TYR A 53 2.82 -10.52 -19.16
N GLU A 54 2.27 -10.25 -20.34
CA GLU A 54 0.95 -10.76 -20.73
C GLU A 54 0.92 -12.30 -20.85
N ASP A 55 1.99 -12.91 -21.38
CA ASP A 55 2.08 -14.38 -21.48
C ASP A 55 2.08 -15.05 -20.09
N HIS A 56 2.79 -14.45 -19.13
CA HIS A 56 2.98 -15.04 -17.81
C HIS A 56 1.89 -14.69 -16.80
N LEU A 57 1.38 -13.46 -16.84
CA LEU A 57 0.39 -12.95 -15.88
C LEU A 57 -1.01 -12.82 -16.47
N GLY A 58 -1.18 -12.98 -17.78
CA GLY A 58 -2.48 -12.99 -18.42
C GLY A 58 -3.46 -13.93 -17.71
N GLY A 59 -4.65 -13.43 -17.37
CA GLY A 59 -5.68 -14.19 -16.66
C GLY A 59 -5.48 -14.36 -15.15
N LEU A 60 -4.34 -13.93 -14.57
CA LEU A 60 -4.17 -13.87 -13.12
C LEU A 60 -4.73 -12.56 -12.55
N LYS A 61 -5.53 -12.65 -11.49
CA LYS A 61 -5.94 -11.50 -10.69
C LYS A 61 -4.87 -11.21 -9.64
N ILE A 62 -4.25 -10.03 -9.68
CA ILE A 62 -3.30 -9.59 -8.66
C ILE A 62 -4.02 -8.66 -7.69
N ILE A 63 -4.10 -9.05 -6.40
CA ILE A 63 -4.79 -8.28 -5.37
C ILE A 63 -3.93 -8.06 -4.12
N HIS A 64 -4.27 -7.03 -3.35
CA HIS A 64 -3.72 -6.85 -2.01
C HIS A 64 -4.53 -7.67 -0.99
N THR A 65 -3.92 -8.05 0.13
CA THR A 65 -4.63 -8.72 1.25
C THR A 65 -5.85 -7.92 1.70
N THR A 66 -5.78 -6.59 1.62
CA THR A 66 -6.90 -5.69 1.93
C THR A 66 -8.09 -5.86 0.98
N ASP A 67 -7.86 -6.02 -0.33
CA ASP A 67 -8.94 -6.33 -1.29
C ASP A 67 -9.60 -7.66 -0.94
N PHE A 68 -8.78 -8.69 -0.65
CA PHE A 68 -9.27 -10.03 -0.33
C PHE A 68 -10.15 -10.03 0.93
N LEU A 69 -9.68 -9.38 2.00
CA LEU A 69 -10.44 -9.30 3.26
C LEU A 69 -11.70 -8.47 3.11
N PHE A 70 -11.66 -7.39 2.32
CA PHE A 70 -12.84 -6.59 2.03
C PHE A 70 -13.88 -7.36 1.23
N ASP A 71 -13.48 -8.10 0.18
CA ASP A 71 -14.37 -8.98 -0.57
C ASP A 71 -15.06 -9.99 0.37
N TYR A 72 -14.32 -10.60 1.30
CA TYR A 72 -14.87 -11.52 2.29
C TYR A 72 -15.85 -10.84 3.26
N PHE A 73 -15.51 -9.63 3.73
CA PHE A 73 -16.39 -8.81 4.57
C PHE A 73 -17.71 -8.48 3.85
N LYS A 74 -17.64 -7.99 2.60
CA LYS A 74 -18.82 -7.64 1.80
C LYS A 74 -19.70 -8.85 1.48
N GLN A 75 -19.11 -10.03 1.35
CA GLN A 75 -19.85 -11.29 1.18
C GLN A 75 -20.45 -11.84 2.49
N GLY A 76 -20.22 -11.18 3.63
CA GLY A 76 -20.68 -11.63 4.95
C GLY A 76 -19.95 -12.87 5.47
N LYS A 77 -18.85 -13.29 4.81
CA LYS A 77 -17.99 -14.41 5.22
C LYS A 77 -17.06 -14.04 6.38
N MET A 78 -16.83 -12.75 6.58
CA MET A 78 -16.09 -12.19 7.70
C MET A 78 -16.98 -11.16 8.39
N LYS A 79 -17.09 -11.24 9.72
CA LYS A 79 -17.86 -10.30 10.54
C LYS A 79 -17.00 -9.85 11.71
N PHE A 80 -17.10 -8.58 12.06
CA PHE A 80 -16.47 -8.06 13.26
C PHE A 80 -17.42 -8.29 14.43
N THR A 81 -17.05 -9.19 15.34
CA THR A 81 -17.89 -9.64 16.46
C THR A 81 -17.55 -8.98 17.78
N ARG A 82 -16.37 -8.36 17.89
CA ARG A 82 -15.90 -7.67 19.10
C ARG A 82 -15.77 -6.18 18.87
N GLU A 83 -15.95 -5.42 19.94
CA GLU A 83 -15.71 -3.98 19.94
C GLU A 83 -14.23 -3.66 20.13
N LEU A 84 -13.76 -2.63 19.44
CA LEU A 84 -12.43 -2.06 19.58
C LEU A 84 -12.56 -0.54 19.73
N PRO A 85 -12.74 -0.04 20.98
CA PRO A 85 -13.00 1.38 21.25
C PRO A 85 -11.74 2.24 21.14
N TRP A 86 -10.99 2.09 20.06
CA TRP A 86 -9.75 2.80 19.78
C TRP A 86 -10.00 4.02 18.92
N LYS A 87 -9.27 5.10 19.21
CA LYS A 87 -9.16 6.25 18.31
C LYS A 87 -8.05 5.98 17.33
N VAL A 88 -8.37 5.82 16.06
CA VAL A 88 -7.40 5.43 15.05
C VAL A 88 -7.38 6.41 13.89
N THR A 89 -6.22 6.55 13.25
CA THR A 89 -6.07 7.23 11.97
C THR A 89 -5.38 6.32 10.96
N TYR A 90 -5.30 6.73 9.69
CA TYR A 90 -4.81 5.88 8.61
C TYR A 90 -3.68 6.53 7.78
N HIS A 91 -2.62 5.77 7.55
CA HIS A 91 -1.54 6.11 6.65
C HIS A 91 -1.71 5.39 5.32
N ASP A 92 -1.95 6.14 4.24
CA ASP A 92 -1.97 5.63 2.87
C ASP A 92 -0.54 5.26 2.39
N PRO A 93 -0.22 3.98 2.16
CA PRO A 93 1.08 3.59 1.60
C PRO A 93 1.23 4.10 0.17
N CYS A 94 2.40 4.64 -0.16
CA CYS A 94 2.63 5.20 -1.50
C CYS A 94 2.46 4.17 -2.63
N HIS A 95 2.79 2.90 -2.36
CA HIS A 95 2.77 1.84 -3.37
C HIS A 95 1.37 1.26 -3.65
N THR A 96 0.42 1.38 -2.72
CA THR A 96 -1.01 1.03 -2.98
C THR A 96 -1.85 2.26 -3.33
N GLY A 97 -1.29 3.46 -3.22
CA GLY A 97 -1.92 4.72 -3.62
C GLY A 97 -1.12 5.40 -4.73
N ARG A 98 -0.34 6.42 -4.38
CA ARG A 98 0.31 7.37 -5.32
C ARG A 98 1.02 6.73 -6.52
N HIS A 99 1.66 5.58 -6.34
CA HIS A 99 2.39 4.93 -7.44
C HIS A 99 1.50 4.15 -8.40
N LEU A 100 0.23 3.92 -8.04
CA LEU A 100 -0.80 3.32 -8.88
C LEU A 100 -1.72 4.35 -9.53
N ILE A 101 -1.46 5.64 -9.32
CA ILE A 101 -2.14 6.70 -10.08
C ILE A 101 -1.66 6.60 -11.52
N ASP A 102 -2.63 6.59 -12.43
CA ASP A 102 -2.41 6.65 -13.86
C ASP A 102 -2.66 8.08 -14.33
N PHE A 103 -1.68 8.66 -15.01
CA PHE A 103 -1.73 10.06 -15.43
C PHE A 103 -2.01 10.15 -16.92
N ASP A 104 -2.97 10.99 -17.30
CA ASP A 104 -3.15 11.39 -18.69
C ASP A 104 -2.12 12.49 -18.99
N VAL A 105 -1.26 12.25 -19.97
CA VAL A 105 -0.15 13.13 -20.33
C VAL A 105 -0.32 13.56 -21.78
N ASP A 106 -0.19 14.86 -22.02
CA ASP A 106 -0.18 15.43 -23.36
C ASP A 106 1.17 15.13 -24.06
N GLU A 107 1.27 13.97 -24.70
CA GLU A 107 2.55 13.50 -25.27
C GLU A 107 3.04 14.32 -26.47
N ASP A 108 2.14 14.92 -27.23
CA ASP A 108 2.46 15.69 -28.44
C ASP A 108 2.34 17.21 -28.22
N GLY A 109 1.71 17.65 -27.13
CA GLY A 109 1.51 19.05 -26.80
C GLY A 109 0.29 19.67 -27.49
N SER A 110 -0.63 18.86 -28.02
CA SER A 110 -1.80 19.31 -28.77
C SER A 110 -2.88 19.97 -27.90
N LYS A 111 -2.90 19.71 -26.59
CA LYS A 111 -3.93 20.22 -25.67
C LYS A 111 -3.41 21.36 -24.79
N GLN A 112 -2.17 21.28 -24.31
CA GLN A 112 -1.49 22.32 -23.53
C GLN A 112 -0.04 22.50 -24.00
N TRP A 113 0.91 21.73 -23.44
CA TRP A 113 2.29 21.64 -23.91
C TRP A 113 2.80 20.21 -23.75
N LYS A 114 3.81 19.85 -24.54
CA LYS A 114 4.38 18.51 -24.56
C LYS A 114 4.84 18.07 -23.16
N GLY A 115 4.31 16.96 -22.69
CA GLY A 115 4.58 16.36 -21.38
C GLY A 115 3.72 16.92 -20.24
N SER A 116 2.73 17.77 -20.50
CA SER A 116 1.84 18.30 -19.46
C SER A 116 0.86 17.23 -18.95
N TYR A 117 0.53 17.28 -17.66
CA TYR A 117 -0.51 16.44 -17.09
C TYR A 117 -1.90 17.01 -17.39
N LEU A 118 -2.76 16.20 -18.00
CA LEU A 118 -4.12 16.56 -18.36
C LEU A 118 -5.14 16.10 -17.32
N GLY A 119 -4.81 15.01 -16.62
CA GLY A 119 -5.67 14.42 -15.61
C GLY A 119 -4.99 13.27 -14.89
N LYS A 120 -5.70 12.72 -13.91
CA LYS A 120 -5.28 11.52 -13.17
C LYS A 120 -6.48 10.58 -12.98
N ASN A 121 -6.21 9.29 -13.06
CA ASN A 121 -7.09 8.21 -12.70
C ASN A 121 -6.53 7.53 -11.43
N GLU A 122 -7.37 7.37 -10.41
CA GLU A 122 -7.01 6.77 -9.13
C GLU A 122 -7.71 5.42 -8.88
N ASP A 123 -8.37 4.82 -9.89
CA ASP A 123 -9.19 3.60 -9.77
C ASP A 123 -8.37 2.38 -9.30
N ASN A 124 -7.07 2.37 -9.59
CA ASN A 124 -6.14 1.34 -9.15
C ASN A 124 -5.65 1.54 -7.70
N CYS A 125 -6.00 2.64 -7.04
CA CYS A 125 -5.51 3.00 -5.71
C CYS A 125 -6.41 2.43 -4.60
N LEU A 126 -5.80 1.86 -3.55
CA LEU A 126 -6.50 1.30 -2.39
C LEU A 126 -6.70 2.35 -1.29
N TYR A 127 -7.44 3.42 -1.61
CA TYR A 127 -7.72 4.50 -0.64
C TYR A 127 -8.97 4.23 0.19
N ASP A 128 -10.05 3.77 -0.43
CA ASP A 128 -11.36 3.69 0.24
C ASP A 128 -11.51 2.41 1.08
N ILE A 129 -11.06 1.27 0.54
CA ILE A 129 -11.21 -0.04 1.19
C ILE A 129 -10.70 -0.04 2.64
N PRO A 130 -9.47 0.42 2.96
CA PRO A 130 -8.99 0.43 4.34
C PRO A 130 -9.85 1.27 5.28
N ARG A 131 -10.37 2.41 4.78
CA ARG A 131 -11.21 3.33 5.56
C ARG A 131 -12.59 2.74 5.82
N GLU A 132 -13.18 2.09 4.83
CA GLU A 132 -14.45 1.39 4.97
C GLU A 132 -14.34 0.24 5.97
N MET A 133 -13.26 -0.54 5.89
CA MET A 133 -13.01 -1.63 6.84
C MET A 133 -12.84 -1.11 8.26
N LEU A 134 -12.04 -0.05 8.46
CA LEU A 134 -11.88 0.57 9.78
C LEU A 134 -13.23 1.03 10.33
N LYS A 135 -13.97 1.86 9.59
CA LYS A 135 -15.28 2.38 10.04
C LYS A 135 -16.33 1.31 10.33
N ALA A 136 -16.19 0.13 9.75
CA ALA A 136 -17.08 -0.99 10.01
C ALA A 136 -16.78 -1.74 11.32
N ILE A 137 -15.60 -1.56 11.91
CA ILE A 137 -15.23 -2.18 13.19
C ILE A 137 -16.07 -1.54 14.32
N PRO A 138 -16.82 -2.34 15.11
CA PRO A 138 -17.62 -1.81 16.21
C PRO A 138 -16.76 -1.07 17.24
N GLY A 139 -17.22 0.12 17.65
CA GLY A 139 -16.57 0.94 18.68
C GLY A 139 -15.42 1.83 18.19
N ILE A 140 -14.92 1.66 16.95
CA ILE A 140 -13.79 2.46 16.48
C ILE A 140 -14.16 3.95 16.34
N ASP A 141 -13.26 4.83 16.73
CA ASP A 141 -13.31 6.27 16.43
C ASP A 141 -12.26 6.59 15.36
N PHE A 142 -12.69 6.60 14.09
CA PHE A 142 -11.81 6.88 12.96
C PHE A 142 -11.63 8.38 12.73
N ARG A 143 -10.39 8.85 12.82
CA ARG A 143 -10.01 10.26 12.65
C ARG A 143 -9.06 10.42 11.48
N GLU A 144 -9.46 11.17 10.47
CA GLU A 144 -8.68 11.34 9.26
C GLU A 144 -7.60 12.43 9.44
N MET A 145 -6.38 12.19 8.95
CA MET A 145 -5.35 13.23 8.88
C MET A 145 -5.65 14.25 7.77
N GLU A 146 -5.07 15.44 7.84
CA GLU A 146 -5.21 16.46 6.79
C GLU A 146 -4.63 15.97 5.45
N ARG A 147 -3.38 15.48 5.48
CA ARG A 147 -2.69 14.94 4.30
C ARG A 147 -2.99 13.46 4.12
N THR A 148 -3.85 13.15 3.15
CA THR A 148 -4.31 11.78 2.84
C THR A 148 -4.34 11.51 1.34
N ARG A 149 -4.58 10.25 0.97
CA ARG A 149 -4.69 9.77 -0.40
C ARG A 149 -3.48 10.17 -1.26
N SER A 150 -3.70 10.86 -2.37
CA SER A 150 -2.65 11.37 -3.25
C SER A 150 -1.80 12.48 -2.62
N ASN A 151 -2.30 13.12 -1.57
CA ASN A 151 -1.58 14.14 -0.79
C ASN A 151 -0.91 13.57 0.48
N SER A 152 -1.00 12.25 0.72
CA SER A 152 -0.44 11.62 1.92
C SER A 152 1.08 11.79 2.02
N TYR A 153 1.58 12.13 3.20
CA TYR A 153 3.01 12.24 3.46
C TYR A 153 3.67 10.86 3.49
N CYS A 154 4.86 10.73 2.91
CA CYS A 154 5.58 9.44 2.87
C CYS A 154 6.10 9.05 4.26
N CYS A 155 6.02 7.76 4.62
CA CYS A 155 6.65 7.28 5.86
C CYS A 155 8.19 7.36 5.81
N GLY A 156 8.81 7.40 4.63
CA GLY A 156 10.26 7.49 4.45
C GLY A 156 11.00 6.15 4.34
N GLY A 157 10.31 5.01 4.47
CA GLY A 157 10.97 3.69 4.50
C GLY A 157 11.28 3.09 3.12
N GLY A 158 10.58 3.53 2.06
CA GLY A 158 10.70 2.96 0.72
C GLY A 158 11.94 3.44 -0.06
N GLY A 159 12.09 2.93 -1.29
CA GLY A 159 13.09 3.43 -2.24
C GLY A 159 14.56 3.25 -1.82
N GLY A 160 14.85 2.30 -0.93
CA GLY A 160 16.20 2.08 -0.39
C GLY A 160 16.64 3.13 0.64
N VAL A 161 15.79 4.12 0.95
CA VAL A 161 16.11 5.20 1.89
C VAL A 161 16.38 4.66 3.29
N MET A 162 15.60 3.68 3.76
CA MET A 162 15.84 3.09 5.07
C MET A 162 17.20 2.41 5.17
N THR A 163 17.67 1.78 4.09
CA THR A 163 18.98 1.10 4.05
C THR A 163 20.14 2.08 3.89
N GLY A 164 20.00 3.09 3.02
CA GLY A 164 21.08 4.07 2.77
C GLY A 164 21.10 5.23 3.77
N TYR A 165 19.96 5.59 4.34
CA TYR A 165 19.73 6.81 5.13
C TYR A 165 18.70 6.56 6.26
N GLY A 166 18.87 5.49 7.03
CA GLY A 166 17.91 5.05 8.05
C GLY A 166 17.50 6.14 9.06
N ASP A 167 18.45 6.94 9.54
CA ASP A 167 18.17 8.07 10.44
C ASP A 167 17.20 9.09 9.84
N TRP A 168 17.36 9.38 8.54
CA TRP A 168 16.49 10.30 7.82
C TRP A 168 15.12 9.66 7.56
N ALA A 169 15.08 8.36 7.25
CA ALA A 169 13.83 7.61 7.11
C ALA A 169 13.00 7.66 8.40
N HIS A 170 13.62 7.43 9.56
CA HIS A 170 12.96 7.48 10.86
C HIS A 170 12.57 8.90 11.26
N LYS A 171 13.38 9.91 10.91
CA LYS A 171 13.01 11.33 11.10
C LYS A 171 11.73 11.68 10.34
N ASN A 172 11.60 11.27 9.08
CA ASN A 172 10.38 11.51 8.30
C ASN A 172 9.18 10.75 8.84
N ALA A 173 9.37 9.49 9.26
CA ALA A 173 8.32 8.72 9.92
C ALA A 173 7.82 9.43 11.18
N GLY A 174 8.73 10.00 12.00
CA GLY A 174 8.37 10.78 13.18
C GLY A 174 7.47 11.99 12.86
N LEU A 175 7.73 12.71 11.77
CA LEU A 175 6.85 13.79 11.31
C LEU A 175 5.44 13.27 10.97
N ARG A 176 5.35 12.10 10.34
CA ARG A 176 4.04 11.49 10.03
C ARG A 176 3.32 11.00 11.29
N ILE A 177 4.03 10.48 12.28
CA ILE A 177 3.45 10.12 13.59
C ILE A 177 2.92 11.38 14.28
N GLN A 178 3.65 12.49 14.23
CA GLN A 178 3.15 13.75 14.79
C GLN A 178 1.83 14.18 14.15
N GLU A 179 1.73 14.15 12.82
CA GLU A 179 0.45 14.44 12.14
C GLU A 179 -0.69 13.52 12.59
N ALA A 180 -0.39 12.24 12.82
CA ALA A 180 -1.37 11.30 13.32
C ALA A 180 -1.85 11.67 14.73
N MET A 181 -0.91 12.05 15.61
CA MET A 181 -1.21 12.51 16.98
C MET A 181 -2.03 13.81 16.99
N ASP A 182 -1.79 14.72 16.03
CA ASP A 182 -2.50 16.00 15.94
C ASP A 182 -4.00 15.82 15.63
N THR A 183 -4.41 14.67 15.08
CA THR A 183 -5.83 14.30 14.93
C THR A 183 -6.49 13.88 16.25
N GLY A 184 -5.69 13.65 17.31
CA GLY A 184 -6.11 13.05 18.57
C GLY A 184 -6.36 11.54 18.49
N ALA A 185 -5.92 10.87 17.42
CA ALA A 185 -5.85 9.43 17.37
C ALA A 185 -4.79 8.89 18.36
N GLU A 186 -5.05 7.69 18.88
CA GLU A 186 -4.14 6.98 19.79
C GLU A 186 -3.28 5.98 19.03
N GLN A 187 -3.79 5.44 17.92
CA GLN A 187 -3.10 4.47 17.06
C GLN A 187 -3.12 4.90 15.60
N LEU A 188 -2.09 4.50 14.85
CA LEU A 188 -2.00 4.68 13.41
C LEU A 188 -2.16 3.34 12.71
N VAL A 189 -2.90 3.28 11.61
CA VAL A 189 -3.11 2.04 10.84
C VAL A 189 -2.54 2.19 9.44
N SER A 190 -1.98 1.11 8.89
CA SER A 190 -1.47 1.03 7.51
C SER A 190 -1.75 -0.36 6.92
N ILE A 191 -1.59 -0.52 5.61
CA ILE A 191 -1.71 -1.82 4.91
C ILE A 191 -0.37 -2.27 4.30
N CYS A 192 0.74 -1.88 4.93
CA CYS A 192 2.06 -2.10 4.36
C CYS A 192 3.05 -2.42 5.49
N PRO A 193 3.67 -3.62 5.49
CA PRO A 193 4.64 -4.01 6.50
C PRO A 193 5.85 -3.08 6.60
N PHE A 194 6.30 -2.50 5.47
CA PHE A 194 7.38 -1.51 5.48
C PHE A 194 6.97 -0.19 6.14
N CYS A 195 5.74 0.27 5.90
CA CYS A 195 5.22 1.46 6.57
C CYS A 195 5.04 1.16 8.06
N HIS A 196 4.45 0.01 8.41
CA HIS A 196 4.30 -0.44 9.80
C HIS A 196 5.64 -0.41 10.55
N PHE A 197 6.69 -1.03 10.01
CA PHE A 197 8.01 -1.01 10.62
C PHE A 197 8.55 0.42 10.77
N ASN A 198 8.62 1.17 9.68
CA ASN A 198 9.29 2.47 9.70
C ASN A 198 8.51 3.53 10.51
N LEU A 199 7.18 3.47 10.54
CA LEU A 199 6.34 4.35 11.36
C LEU A 199 6.53 4.07 12.85
N ASN A 200 6.66 2.80 13.25
CA ASN A 200 6.98 2.45 14.64
C ASN A 200 8.40 2.90 15.03
N GLU A 201 9.39 2.83 14.14
CA GLU A 201 10.72 3.43 14.39
C GLU A 201 10.65 4.97 14.49
N GLY A 202 9.80 5.60 13.67
CA GLY A 202 9.50 7.03 13.77
C GLY A 202 8.89 7.43 15.11
N SER A 203 7.94 6.63 15.61
CA SER A 203 7.30 6.84 16.92
C SER A 203 8.32 6.77 18.05
N LYS A 204 9.16 5.72 18.07
CA LYS A 204 10.27 5.58 19.03
C LYS A 204 11.23 6.78 18.98
N ARG A 205 11.55 7.26 17.77
CA ARG A 205 12.47 8.40 17.59
C ARG A 205 11.96 9.68 18.25
N ILE A 206 10.65 9.96 18.15
CA ILE A 206 10.05 11.14 18.77
C ILE A 206 9.58 10.90 20.21
N LYS A 207 9.85 9.70 20.76
CA LYS A 207 9.43 9.26 22.11
C LYS A 207 7.90 9.34 22.31
N SER A 208 7.15 9.00 21.26
CA SER A 208 5.69 8.86 21.34
C SER A 208 5.32 7.44 21.75
N ASP A 209 4.18 7.29 22.42
CA ASP A 209 3.57 6.00 22.77
C ASP A 209 2.63 5.49 21.66
N MET A 210 2.34 6.30 20.62
CA MET A 210 1.50 5.90 19.49
C MET A 210 2.13 4.73 18.75
N LYS A 211 1.36 3.67 18.50
CA LYS A 211 1.81 2.52 17.70
C LYS A 211 1.18 2.56 16.33
N ALA A 212 1.97 2.16 15.34
CA ALA A 212 1.45 1.84 14.02
C ALA A 212 1.10 0.35 13.98
N TYR A 213 -0.10 0.02 13.50
CA TYR A 213 -0.58 -1.34 13.30
C TYR A 213 -0.83 -1.62 11.82
N ASP A 214 -0.67 -2.86 11.41
CA ASP A 214 -1.22 -3.34 10.14
C ASP A 214 -2.73 -3.56 10.27
N LEU A 215 -3.50 -3.24 9.24
CA LEU A 215 -4.95 -3.43 9.23
C LEU A 215 -5.34 -4.88 9.52
N VAL A 216 -4.54 -5.86 9.10
CA VAL A 216 -4.79 -7.29 9.38
C VAL A 216 -4.72 -7.57 10.89
N GLU A 217 -3.84 -6.91 11.63
CA GLU A 217 -3.74 -7.06 13.09
C GLU A 217 -5.00 -6.55 13.78
N LEU A 218 -5.52 -5.40 13.35
CA LEU A 218 -6.77 -4.85 13.89
C LEU A 218 -7.95 -5.76 13.61
N ILE A 219 -8.02 -6.30 12.39
CA ILE A 219 -9.09 -7.23 12.00
C ILE A 219 -9.05 -8.47 12.91
N ASP A 220 -7.88 -9.08 13.11
CA ASP A 220 -7.71 -10.26 13.96
C ASP A 220 -8.20 -10.04 15.41
N MET A 221 -8.03 -8.83 15.95
CA MET A 221 -8.52 -8.47 17.28
C MET A 221 -10.06 -8.47 17.39
N VAL A 222 -10.78 -8.29 16.28
CA VAL A 222 -12.23 -8.05 16.26
C VAL A 222 -13.04 -9.13 15.56
N LEU A 223 -12.40 -10.17 15.03
CA LEU A 223 -13.09 -11.36 14.50
C LEU A 223 -13.83 -12.15 15.60
#